data_AF-A0A8J4US94-F1
#
_entry.id   AF-A0A8J4US94-F1
#
_cell.length_a   1.000
_cell.length_b   1.000
_cell.length_c   1.000
_cell.angle_alpha   90.00
_cell.angle_beta   90.00
_cell.angle_gamma   90.00
#
_symmetry.space_group_name_H-M   'P 1'
#
loop_
_entity.id
_entity.type
_entity.pdbx_description
1 polymer ?
#
loop_
_entity_poly.entity_id
_entity_poly.type
_entity_poly.pdbx_seq_one_letter_code
_entity_poly.pdbx_strand_id
1 'polypeptide(L)' 'SVSEVPATNRKVYDDTIMIHNASPSDSAVYQCEASNRHGTLLANANIMIM' A
#
# COMPACT_ATOMS: atom_id res chain seq x y z
N SER A 1 2.64 -11.07 9.77
CA SER A 1 3.27 -11.43 8.49
C SER A 1 2.57 -10.71 7.35
N VAL A 2 2.87 -9.42 7.19
CA VAL A 2 2.67 -8.66 5.94
C VAL A 2 3.93 -7.82 5.80
N SER A 3 5.05 -8.48 5.54
CA SER A 3 6.34 -7.81 5.37
C SER A 3 7.01 -8.36 4.13
N GLU A 4 6.34 -8.18 3.01
CA GLU A 4 7.02 -8.22 1.72
C GLU A 4 6.40 -7.14 0.84
N VAL A 5 6.99 -5.94 0.88
CA VAL A 5 7.73 -5.44 -0.29
C VAL A 5 8.91 -4.59 0.18
N PRO A 6 10.16 -5.07 0.01
CA PRO A 6 11.34 -4.24 -0.05
C PRO A 6 11.42 -3.62 -1.45
N ALA A 7 10.78 -2.47 -1.66
CA ALA A 7 10.97 -1.66 -2.86
C ALA A 7 11.58 -0.34 -2.41
N THR A 8 12.82 -0.06 -2.85
CA THR A 8 13.60 1.11 -2.46
C THR A 8 12.87 2.44 -2.71
N ASN A 9 11.84 2.43 -3.56
CA ASN A 9 11.03 3.57 -3.93
C ASN A 9 9.71 3.72 -3.13
N ARG A 10 9.37 2.78 -2.24
CA ARG A 10 8.14 2.84 -1.42
C ARG A 10 8.47 3.18 0.03
N LYS A 11 7.76 4.16 0.58
CA LYS A 11 7.79 4.49 2.02
C LYS A 11 6.40 4.34 2.59
N VAL A 12 6.31 3.64 3.73
CA VAL A 12 5.05 3.44 4.45
C VAL A 12 5.12 4.23 5.75
N TYR A 13 4.12 5.06 5.96
CA TYR A 13 3.77 5.74 7.21
C TYR A 13 2.50 5.07 7.76
N ASP A 14 2.09 5.44 8.97
CA ASP A 14 0.96 4.80 9.67
C ASP A 14 -0.27 4.58 8.78
N ASP A 15 -0.77 5.63 8.14
CA ASP A 15 -1.96 5.59 7.28
C ASP A 15 -1.68 5.86 5.79
N THR A 16 -0.41 6.10 5.45
CA THR A 16 -0.03 6.66 4.15
C THR A 16 1.09 5.86 3.52
N ILE A 17 0.92 5.46 2.25
CA ILE A 17 2.01 4.95 1.41
C ILE A 17 2.44 6.01 0.39
N MET A 18 3.75 6.22 0.27
CA MET A 18 4.35 7.12 -0.70
C MET A 18 5.25 6.35 -1.66
N ILE A 19 4.92 6.38 -2.95
CA ILE A 19 5.69 5.74 -4.03
C ILE A 19 6.47 6.84 -4.76
N HIS A 20 7.80 6.81 -4.66
CA HIS A 20 8.70 7.72 -5.36
C HIS A 20 9.05 7.13 -6.73
N ASN A 21 9.29 7.99 -7.73
CA ASN A 21 9.70 7.56 -9.09
C ASN A 21 8.87 6.36 -9.60
N ALA A 22 7.55 6.50 -9.56
CA ALA A 22 6.63 5.41 -9.81
C ALA A 22 6.76 4.93 -11.26
N SER A 23 6.74 3.61 -11.44
CA SER A 23 6.95 2.94 -12.73
C SER A 23 5.77 2.01 -13.06
N PRO A 24 5.62 1.54 -14.30
CA PRO A 24 4.55 0.60 -14.63
C PRO A 24 4.53 -0.67 -13.75
N SER A 25 5.68 -1.13 -13.25
CA SER A 25 5.76 -2.26 -12.30
C SER A 25 5.20 -1.96 -10.91
N ASP A 26 4.93 -0.69 -10.59
CA ASP A 26 4.24 -0.30 -9.36
C ASP A 26 2.71 -0.37 -9.48
N SER A 27 2.17 -0.67 -10.68
CA SER A 27 0.73 -0.87 -10.88
C SER A 27 0.23 -2.10 -10.12
N ALA A 28 -0.68 -1.89 -9.18
CA ALA A 28 -1.20 -2.93 -8.30
C ALA A 28 -2.47 -2.47 -7.58
N VAL A 29 -3.16 -3.42 -6.93
CA VAL A 29 -4.17 -3.11 -5.92
C VAL A 29 -3.46 -2.94 -4.58
N TYR A 30 -3.58 -1.74 -4.00
CA TYR A 30 -3.09 -1.42 -2.67
C TYR A 30 -4.25 -1.51 -1.67
N GLN A 31 -4.00 -2.14 -0.53
CA GLN A 31 -5.00 -2.33 0.52
C GLN A 31 -4.55 -1.65 1.80
N CYS A 32 -5.41 -0.79 2.35
CA CYS A 32 -5.26 -0.25 3.70
C CYS A 32 -6.11 -1.08 4.66
N GLU A 33 -5.50 -1.51 5.75
CA GLU A 33 -6.16 -2.24 6.83
C GLU A 33 -6.18 -1.38 8.10
N ALA A 34 -7.37 -1.10 8.62
CA ALA A 34 -7.55 -0.41 9.89
C ALA A 34 -8.25 -1.33 10.88
N SER A 35 -7.59 -1.61 12.01
CA SER A 35 -8.02 -2.61 12.99
C SER A 35 -8.13 -2.01 14.39
N ASN A 36 -9.22 -2.35 15.10
CA ASN A 36 -9.37 -2.09 16.54
C ASN A 36 -10.00 -3.32 17.22
N ARG A 37 -10.24 -3.26 18.54
CA ARG A 37 -10.78 -4.41 19.31
C ARG A 37 -12.15 -4.92 18.84
N HIS A 38 -12.88 -4.15 18.04
CA HIS A 38 -14.23 -4.46 17.58
C HIS A 38 -14.26 -4.98 16.14
N GLY A 39 -13.13 -4.96 15.44
CA GLY A 39 -13.03 -5.49 14.09
C GLY A 39 -12.00 -4.77 13.22
N THR A 40 -12.06 -5.11 11.94
CA THR A 40 -11.12 -4.67 10.90
C THR A 40 -11.89 -4.17 9.70
N LEU A 41 -11.43 -3.07 9.12
CA LEU A 41 -11.91 -2.53 7.87
C LEU A 41 -10.80 -2.57 6.82
N LEU A 42 -11.18 -2.91 5.59
CA LEU A 42 -10.29 -2.95 4.44
C LEU A 42 -10.75 -1.94 3.39
N ALA A 43 -9.82 -1.11 2.92
CA ALA A 43 -10.03 -0.19 1.81
C ALA A 43 -9.03 -0.51 0.69
N ASN A 44 -9.54 -0.67 -0.53
CA ASN A 44 -8.75 -1.04 -1.70
C ASN A 44 -8.65 0.13 -2.68
N ALA A 45 -7.46 0.34 -3.24
CA ALA A 45 -7.20 1.29 -4.31
C ALA A 45 -6.45 0.59 -5.45
N ASN A 46 -7.01 0.65 -6.66
CA ASN A 46 -6.33 0.18 -7.86
C ASN A 46 -5.49 1.34 -8.44
N ILE A 47 -4.16 1.19 -8.42
CA ILE A 47 -3.23 2.17 -8.96
C ILE A 47 -2.67 1.63 -10.28
N MET A 48 -2.84 2.41 -11.34
CA MET A 48 -2.35 2.10 -12.69
C MET A 48 -1.40 3.21 -13.13
N ILE A 49 -0.19 2.84 -13.53
CA ILE A 49 0.85 3.76 -14.03
C ILE A 49 1.13 3.38 -15.48
N MET A 50 1.00 4.36 -16.38
CA MET A 50 1.24 4.22 -17.82
C MET A 50 2.62 4.70 -18.22
#